data_AF-A0A5J4KRC2-F1
#
_entry.id   AF-A0A5J4KRC2-F1
#
_cell.length_a   1.000
_cell.length_b   1.000
_cell.length_c   1.000
_cell.angle_alpha   90.00
_cell.angle_beta   90.00
_cell.angle_gamma   90.00
#
_symmetry.space_group_name_H-M   'P 1'
#
loop_
_entity.id
_entity.type
_entity.pdbx_description
1 polymer ?
#
loop_
_entity_poly.entity_id
_entity_poly.type
_entity_poly.pdbx_seq_one_letter_code
_entity_poly.pdbx_strand_id
1 'polypeptide(L)'
;MVEHSASVIVKAPVHQVYSLFTHFNDFPKFMSFVKEVTYRDEQRSHWVVKVLGQYEWDAVNEDWIPDEQVGWRSTRGLKNAGRVKFRALGPERTSVDVYLRYTPPTGPLGGLGENLGINAYFDSILQKDLHHFARMVEEAPAGALDPMSSHYLFHQESAAQKGEITPRQRAAMAKDPMMSPTALTERQQKIIQENERRQRLKAEQEAAQQERIRRERDLQREQDAILAQEAIKRRQEEAEREVARRKAATVPLDPRQSYAAWARGLGDRDGTRLRNPNMGQDPMTARRQVKPTIAAKPPTTE
;
A
#
# COMPACT_ATOMS: atom_id res chain seq x y z
N MET A 1 1.59 -22.85 -33.95
CA MET A 1 1.94 -22.69 -32.52
C MET A 1 0.68 -22.30 -31.81
N VAL A 2 0.39 -22.91 -30.67
CA VAL A 2 -0.72 -22.51 -29.82
C VAL A 2 -0.18 -21.53 -28.79
N GLU A 3 -0.92 -20.45 -28.54
CA GLU A 3 -0.57 -19.41 -27.59
C GLU A 3 -1.56 -19.41 -26.43
N HIS A 4 -1.03 -19.23 -25.23
CA HIS A 4 -1.76 -19.18 -23.98
C HIS A 4 -1.29 -17.99 -23.16
N SER A 5 -2.21 -17.38 -22.43
CA SER A 5 -1.88 -16.30 -21.51
C SER A 5 -2.73 -16.37 -20.27
N ALA A 6 -2.13 -16.06 -19.12
CA ALA A 6 -2.82 -15.99 -17.86
C ALA A 6 -2.25 -14.84 -17.03
N SER A 7 -3.09 -14.22 -16.21
CA SER A 7 -2.72 -13.05 -15.42
C SER A 7 -3.23 -13.18 -14.00
N VAL A 8 -2.46 -12.67 -13.05
CA VAL A 8 -2.86 -12.62 -11.64
C VAL A 8 -2.33 -11.35 -10.98
N ILE A 9 -3.09 -10.82 -10.02
CA ILE A 9 -2.66 -9.73 -9.15
C ILE A 9 -2.19 -10.33 -7.84
N VAL A 10 -1.03 -9.88 -7.38
CA VAL A 10 -0.38 -10.33 -6.15
C VAL A 10 -0.23 -9.13 -5.22
N LYS A 11 -0.67 -9.25 -3.96
CA LYS A 11 -0.49 -8.18 -2.95
C LYS A 11 0.89 -8.21 -2.31
N ALA A 12 1.92 -7.96 -3.12
CA ALA A 12 3.29 -7.78 -2.66
C ALA A 12 4.05 -6.82 -3.61
N PRO A 13 5.16 -6.20 -3.14
CA PRO A 13 6.00 -5.34 -3.96
C PRO A 13 6.64 -6.13 -5.12
N VAL A 14 6.79 -5.48 -6.27
CA VAL A 14 7.23 -6.13 -7.53
C VAL A 14 8.54 -6.88 -7.38
N HIS A 15 9.50 -6.30 -6.65
CA HIS A 15 10.80 -6.89 -6.42
C HIS A 15 10.71 -8.24 -5.68
N GLN A 16 9.81 -8.35 -4.71
CA GLN A 16 9.61 -9.60 -3.96
C GLN A 16 8.95 -10.66 -4.83
N VAL A 17 7.95 -10.27 -5.62
CA VAL A 17 7.26 -11.16 -6.55
C VAL A 17 8.22 -11.68 -7.63
N TYR A 18 9.02 -10.80 -8.24
CA TYR A 18 10.02 -11.14 -9.24
C TYR A 18 11.10 -12.08 -8.66
N SER A 19 11.65 -11.71 -7.50
CA SER A 19 12.68 -12.52 -6.84
C SER A 19 12.18 -13.94 -6.61
N LEU A 20 11.00 -14.12 -6.04
CA LEU A 20 10.44 -15.45 -5.81
C LEU A 20 10.17 -16.21 -7.12
N PHE A 21 9.60 -15.54 -8.12
CA PHE A 21 9.27 -16.16 -9.41
C PHE A 21 10.51 -16.63 -10.19
N THR A 22 11.67 -16.02 -9.96
CA THR A 22 12.92 -16.40 -10.65
C THR A 22 13.64 -17.61 -10.02
N HIS A 23 13.19 -18.09 -8.85
CA HIS A 23 13.69 -19.32 -8.22
C HIS A 23 13.02 -20.56 -8.81
N PHE A 24 13.47 -20.99 -9.99
CA PHE A 24 12.78 -22.03 -10.76
C PHE A 24 12.66 -23.39 -10.08
N ASN A 25 13.61 -23.75 -9.20
CA ASN A 25 13.57 -24.98 -8.41
C ASN A 25 12.30 -25.07 -7.53
N ASP A 26 11.65 -23.94 -7.25
CA ASP A 26 10.43 -23.88 -6.44
C ASP A 26 9.14 -24.08 -7.25
N PHE A 27 9.20 -24.14 -8.58
CA PHE A 27 7.97 -24.23 -9.39
C PHE A 27 7.13 -25.46 -9.07
N PRO A 28 7.69 -26.66 -8.87
CA PRO A 28 6.90 -27.83 -8.44
C PRO A 28 6.20 -27.68 -7.08
N LYS A 29 6.56 -26.65 -6.30
CA LYS A 29 5.98 -26.34 -4.99
C LYS A 29 4.67 -25.56 -5.06
N PHE A 30 4.43 -24.84 -6.16
CA PHE A 30 3.23 -24.03 -6.34
C PHE A 30 2.51 -24.22 -7.68
N MET A 31 3.18 -24.83 -8.67
CA MET A 31 2.58 -25.26 -9.92
C MET A 31 2.32 -26.75 -9.89
N SER A 32 1.06 -27.14 -10.01
CA SER A 32 0.63 -28.54 -9.97
C SER A 32 1.07 -29.31 -11.21
N PHE A 33 1.18 -28.70 -12.39
CA PHE A 33 1.57 -29.40 -13.62
C PHE A 33 3.09 -29.56 -13.79
N VAL A 34 3.90 -28.76 -13.09
CA VAL A 34 5.37 -28.81 -13.17
C VAL A 34 5.91 -29.86 -12.20
N LYS A 35 6.69 -30.82 -12.70
CA LYS A 35 7.19 -31.97 -11.92
C LYS A 35 8.67 -31.90 -11.59
N GLU A 36 9.44 -31.27 -12.47
CA GLU A 36 10.87 -31.03 -12.31
C GLU A 36 11.22 -29.71 -12.99
N VAL A 37 11.99 -28.89 -12.28
CA VAL A 37 12.76 -27.81 -12.90
C VAL A 37 14.13 -27.84 -12.26
N THR A 38 15.15 -28.15 -13.05
CA THR A 38 16.54 -28.22 -12.58
C THR A 38 17.43 -27.32 -13.44
N TYR A 39 18.31 -26.56 -12.81
CA TYR A 39 19.33 -25.81 -13.53
C TYR A 39 20.38 -26.77 -14.09
N ARG A 40 20.66 -26.65 -15.40
CA ARG A 40 21.81 -27.29 -16.06
C ARG A 40 23.07 -26.43 -15.88
N ASP A 41 22.89 -25.12 -15.95
CA ASP A 41 23.89 -24.08 -15.70
C ASP A 41 23.19 -22.73 -15.42
N GLU A 42 23.92 -21.61 -15.46
CA GLU A 42 23.42 -20.27 -15.15
C GLU A 42 22.26 -19.79 -16.05
N GLN A 43 22.16 -20.29 -17.29
CA GLN A 43 21.16 -19.82 -18.26
C GLN A 43 20.27 -20.94 -18.80
N ARG A 44 20.62 -22.21 -18.59
CA ARG A 44 19.89 -23.36 -19.09
C ARG A 44 19.20 -24.12 -17.97
N SER A 45 17.96 -24.47 -18.21
CA SER A 45 17.11 -25.22 -17.29
C SER A 45 16.49 -26.43 -17.99
N HIS A 46 16.24 -27.48 -17.23
CA HIS A 46 15.58 -28.69 -17.66
C HIS A 46 14.21 -28.78 -17.01
N TRP A 47 13.18 -29.00 -17.82
CA TRP A 47 11.78 -28.96 -17.39
C TRP A 47 11.10 -30.28 -17.69
N VAL A 48 10.35 -30.79 -16.70
CA VAL A 48 9.41 -31.90 -16.87
C VAL A 48 8.04 -31.45 -16.38
N VAL A 49 7.03 -31.55 -17.24
CA VAL A 49 5.64 -31.22 -16.90
C VAL A 49 4.72 -32.39 -17.22
N LYS A 50 3.57 -32.44 -16.53
CA LYS A 50 2.53 -33.44 -16.78
C LYS A 50 1.18 -32.76 -16.98
N VAL A 51 0.75 -32.70 -18.23
CA VAL A 51 -0.55 -32.15 -18.66
C VAL A 51 -1.16 -33.14 -19.66
N LEU A 52 -2.06 -34.00 -19.20
CA LEU A 52 -2.67 -35.09 -20.01
C LEU A 52 -1.65 -36.08 -20.65
N GLY A 53 -0.36 -35.90 -20.36
CA GLY A 53 0.80 -36.61 -20.86
C GLY A 53 2.06 -35.98 -20.25
N GLN A 54 3.18 -36.68 -20.28
CA GLN A 54 4.46 -36.16 -19.79
C GLN A 54 5.21 -35.48 -20.94
N TYR A 55 5.64 -34.24 -20.71
CA TYR A 55 6.46 -33.49 -21.65
C TYR A 55 7.75 -33.01 -20.97
N GLU A 56 8.83 -33.02 -21.73
CA GLU A 56 10.17 -32.70 -21.25
C GLU A 56 10.87 -31.80 -22.28
N TRP A 57 11.60 -30.79 -21.80
CA TRP A 57 12.41 -29.93 -22.64
C TRP A 57 13.57 -29.32 -21.87
N ASP A 58 14.60 -28.91 -22.61
CA ASP A 58 15.63 -27.99 -22.12
C ASP A 58 15.28 -26.58 -22.62
N ALA A 59 15.42 -25.57 -21.76
CA ALA A 59 15.19 -24.18 -22.08
C ALA A 59 16.40 -23.32 -21.77
N VAL A 60 16.56 -22.23 -22.52
CA VAL A 60 17.49 -21.14 -22.23
C VAL A 60 16.68 -19.90 -21.83
N ASN A 61 17.14 -19.21 -20.79
CA ASN A 61 16.58 -17.94 -20.34
C ASN A 61 16.91 -16.83 -21.36
N GLU A 62 15.92 -16.03 -21.75
CA GLU A 62 16.06 -14.93 -22.73
C GLU A 62 15.35 -13.69 -22.20
N ASP A 63 15.83 -12.49 -22.54
CA ASP A 63 15.21 -11.21 -22.18
C ASP A 63 14.84 -11.06 -20.69
N TRP A 64 15.80 -11.38 -19.82
CA TRP A 64 15.68 -11.17 -18.38
C TRP A 64 15.95 -9.71 -18.02
N ILE A 65 14.92 -9.06 -17.51
CA ILE A 65 14.99 -7.69 -17.03
C ILE A 65 14.50 -7.73 -15.57
N PRO A 66 15.36 -7.43 -14.59
CA PRO A 66 15.00 -7.43 -13.17
C PRO A 66 13.70 -6.67 -12.92
N ASP A 67 12.82 -7.27 -12.13
CA ASP A 67 11.51 -6.70 -11.73
C ASP A 67 10.53 -6.38 -12.86
N GLU A 68 10.85 -6.72 -14.11
CA GLU A 68 10.02 -6.40 -15.28
C GLU A 68 9.66 -7.63 -16.11
N GLN A 69 10.64 -8.49 -16.41
CA GLN A 69 10.42 -9.59 -17.34
C GLN A 69 11.37 -10.78 -17.13
N VAL A 70 10.84 -11.98 -17.31
CA VAL A 70 11.58 -13.23 -17.42
C VAL A 70 11.10 -13.95 -18.68
N GLY A 71 11.96 -14.09 -19.69
CA GLY A 71 11.68 -14.87 -20.89
C GLY A 71 12.44 -16.20 -20.93
N TRP A 72 11.95 -17.12 -21.75
CA TRP A 72 12.66 -18.36 -22.06
C TRP A 72 12.31 -18.89 -23.45
N ARG A 73 13.20 -19.74 -23.96
CA ARG A 73 12.99 -20.49 -25.20
C ARG A 73 13.56 -21.90 -25.09
N SER A 74 12.78 -22.87 -25.54
CA SER A 74 13.24 -24.26 -25.64
C SER A 74 14.41 -24.42 -26.62
N THR A 75 15.37 -25.26 -26.26
CA THR A 75 16.52 -25.65 -27.08
C THR A 75 16.46 -27.12 -27.50
N ARG A 76 15.81 -27.98 -26.71
CA ARG A 76 15.63 -29.42 -26.96
C ARG A 76 14.28 -29.88 -26.45
N GLY A 77 13.73 -30.97 -27.00
CA GLY A 77 12.45 -31.53 -26.57
C GLY A 77 11.25 -30.77 -27.13
N LEU A 78 10.20 -30.58 -26.32
CA LEU A 78 8.98 -29.87 -26.72
C LEU A 78 9.29 -28.43 -27.12
N LYS A 79 8.98 -28.06 -28.37
CA LYS A 79 9.16 -26.69 -28.86
C LYS A 79 8.20 -25.73 -28.17
N ASN A 80 8.74 -24.91 -27.27
CA ASN A 80 8.03 -23.85 -26.58
C ASN A 80 8.90 -22.58 -26.42
N ALA A 81 8.23 -21.47 -26.15
CA ALA A 81 8.83 -20.23 -25.67
C ALA A 81 7.80 -19.48 -24.84
N GLY A 82 8.25 -18.64 -23.93
CA GLY A 82 7.33 -17.85 -23.13
C GLY A 82 8.03 -16.67 -22.48
N ARG A 83 7.21 -15.84 -21.84
CA ARG A 83 7.66 -14.75 -21.01
C ARG A 83 6.67 -14.49 -19.89
N VAL A 84 7.19 -14.05 -18.77
CA VAL A 84 6.43 -13.52 -17.65
C VAL A 84 6.78 -12.06 -17.50
N LYS A 85 5.76 -11.21 -17.43
CA LYS A 85 5.90 -9.79 -17.20
C LYS A 85 5.40 -9.44 -15.81
N PHE A 86 6.13 -8.56 -15.15
CA PHE A 86 5.82 -8.03 -13.84
C PHE A 86 5.53 -6.55 -13.98
N ARG A 87 4.43 -6.07 -13.41
CA ARG A 87 4.07 -4.65 -13.42
C ARG A 87 3.62 -4.21 -12.05
N ALA A 88 4.29 -3.22 -11.47
CA ALA A 88 3.83 -2.59 -10.24
C ALA A 88 2.50 -1.86 -10.49
N LEU A 89 1.48 -2.19 -9.70
CA LEU A 89 0.19 -1.50 -9.67
C LEU A 89 0.07 -0.56 -8.47
N GLY A 90 1.07 -0.58 -7.57
CA GLY A 90 1.19 0.23 -6.37
C GLY A 90 2.35 -0.29 -5.49
N PRO A 91 2.61 0.33 -4.32
CA PRO A 91 3.73 -0.07 -3.46
C PRO A 91 3.69 -1.54 -3.02
N GLU A 92 2.50 -2.08 -2.78
CA GLU A 92 2.25 -3.43 -2.26
C GLU A 92 1.39 -4.26 -3.22
N ARG A 93 1.47 -3.99 -4.52
CA ARG A 93 0.62 -4.68 -5.52
C ARG A 93 1.31 -4.83 -6.86
N THR A 94 1.30 -6.05 -7.40
CA THR A 94 1.98 -6.41 -8.64
C THR A 94 1.07 -7.23 -9.54
N SER A 95 1.04 -6.91 -10.84
CA SER A 95 0.47 -7.76 -11.88
C SER A 95 1.53 -8.73 -12.39
N VAL A 96 1.19 -10.00 -12.50
CA VAL A 96 2.02 -11.04 -13.13
C VAL A 96 1.27 -11.53 -14.36
N ASP A 97 1.84 -11.29 -15.54
CA ASP A 97 1.25 -11.65 -16.83
C ASP A 97 2.14 -12.71 -17.50
N VAL A 98 1.65 -13.95 -17.61
CA VAL A 98 2.34 -15.06 -18.26
C VAL A 98 1.86 -15.22 -19.69
N TYR A 99 2.80 -15.34 -20.62
CA TYR A 99 2.56 -15.64 -22.02
C TYR A 99 3.39 -16.87 -22.39
N LEU A 100 2.75 -17.91 -22.91
CA LEU A 100 3.39 -19.13 -23.35
C LEU A 100 2.94 -19.46 -24.77
N ARG A 101 3.87 -19.90 -25.61
CA ARG A 101 3.57 -20.53 -26.89
C ARG A 101 4.26 -21.87 -26.99
N TYR A 102 3.59 -22.87 -27.54
CA TYR A 102 4.20 -24.16 -27.81
C TYR A 102 3.66 -24.79 -29.10
N THR A 103 4.41 -25.76 -29.61
CA THR A 103 3.97 -26.62 -30.71
C THR A 103 3.48 -27.93 -30.12
N PRO A 104 2.17 -28.22 -30.16
CA PRO A 104 1.64 -29.50 -29.74
C PRO A 104 2.32 -30.65 -30.49
N PRO A 105 2.59 -31.79 -29.84
CA PRO A 105 3.12 -32.95 -30.53
C PRO A 105 2.12 -33.42 -31.61
N THR A 106 2.60 -33.66 -32.82
CA THR A 106 1.81 -34.25 -33.90
C THR A 106 1.63 -35.75 -33.64
N GLY A 107 0.42 -36.18 -33.30
CA GLY A 107 0.03 -37.58 -33.11
C GLY A 107 -1.39 -37.86 -33.64
N PRO A 108 -1.90 -39.10 -33.58
CA PRO A 108 -3.22 -39.47 -34.10
C PRO A 108 -4.40 -38.74 -33.43
N LEU A 109 -4.14 -38.06 -32.32
CA LEU A 109 -5.07 -37.17 -31.58
C LEU A 109 -5.00 -35.70 -32.04
N GLY A 110 -4.32 -35.41 -33.15
CA GLY A 110 -4.09 -34.06 -33.69
C GLY A 110 -5.26 -33.50 -34.52
N GLY A 111 -6.46 -34.08 -34.40
CA GLY A 111 -7.66 -33.60 -35.08
C GLY A 111 -8.18 -32.30 -34.46
N LEU A 112 -8.72 -31.41 -35.29
CA LEU A 112 -9.20 -30.05 -34.97
C LEU A 112 -10.18 -29.94 -33.77
N GLY A 113 -10.72 -31.04 -33.25
CA GLY A 113 -11.64 -31.08 -32.10
C GLY A 113 -11.03 -31.40 -30.72
N GLU A 114 -9.95 -32.19 -30.65
CA GLU A 114 -9.34 -32.60 -29.36
C GLU A 114 -8.42 -31.53 -28.77
N ASN A 115 -7.80 -30.71 -29.63
CA ASN A 115 -6.96 -29.60 -29.20
C ASN A 115 -7.73 -28.53 -28.41
N LEU A 116 -9.03 -28.32 -28.68
CA LEU A 116 -9.82 -27.32 -27.95
C LEU A 116 -9.99 -27.68 -26.47
N GLY A 117 -10.25 -28.96 -26.17
CA GLY A 117 -10.38 -29.44 -24.79
C GLY A 117 -9.06 -29.41 -24.03
N ILE A 118 -7.95 -29.78 -24.70
CA ILE A 118 -6.60 -29.73 -24.13
C ILE A 118 -6.17 -28.28 -23.86
N ASN A 119 -6.44 -27.37 -24.79
CA ASN A 119 -6.10 -25.95 -24.66
C ASN A 119 -6.89 -25.30 -23.52
N ALA A 120 -8.21 -25.51 -23.48
CA ALA A 120 -9.06 -24.97 -22.41
C ALA A 120 -8.69 -25.57 -21.04
N TYR A 121 -8.33 -26.84 -20.98
CA TYR A 121 -7.79 -27.47 -19.77
C TYR A 121 -6.48 -26.82 -19.36
N PHE A 122 -5.55 -26.61 -20.29
CA PHE A 122 -4.26 -25.98 -20.03
C PHE A 122 -4.41 -24.54 -19.52
N ASP A 123 -5.29 -23.73 -20.15
CA ASP A 123 -5.61 -22.37 -19.68
C ASP A 123 -6.13 -22.38 -18.24
N SER A 124 -7.04 -23.32 -17.95
CA SER A 124 -7.61 -23.48 -16.61
C SER A 124 -6.56 -23.84 -15.56
N ILE A 125 -5.68 -24.81 -15.82
CA ILE A 125 -4.64 -25.20 -14.86
C ILE A 125 -3.57 -24.11 -14.72
N LEU A 126 -3.21 -23.40 -15.80
CA LEU A 126 -2.24 -22.31 -15.76
C LEU A 126 -2.77 -21.16 -14.90
N GLN A 127 -4.02 -20.75 -15.13
CA GLN A 127 -4.68 -19.73 -14.32
C GLN A 127 -4.82 -20.18 -12.85
N LYS A 128 -5.14 -21.46 -12.60
CA LYS A 128 -5.23 -22.02 -11.24
C LYS A 128 -3.89 -21.95 -10.51
N ASP A 129 -2.81 -22.38 -11.16
CA ASP A 129 -1.47 -22.38 -10.58
C ASP A 129 -0.96 -20.94 -10.34
N LEU A 130 -1.30 -19.97 -11.20
CA LEU A 130 -1.02 -18.55 -10.92
C LEU A 130 -1.80 -18.01 -9.73
N HIS A 131 -3.06 -18.42 -9.54
CA HIS A 131 -3.79 -18.07 -8.32
C HIS A 131 -3.19 -18.72 -7.07
N HIS A 132 -2.68 -19.95 -7.17
CA HIS A 132 -1.94 -20.57 -6.08
C HIS A 132 -0.67 -19.80 -5.77
N PHE A 133 0.10 -19.38 -6.78
CA PHE A 133 1.25 -18.51 -6.60
C PHE A 133 0.88 -17.19 -5.91
N ALA A 134 -0.18 -16.50 -6.36
CA ALA A 134 -0.61 -15.27 -5.73
C ALA A 134 -1.03 -15.48 -4.28
N ARG A 135 -1.87 -16.49 -4.00
CA ARG A 135 -2.28 -16.84 -2.63
C ARG A 135 -1.07 -17.15 -1.75
N MET A 136 -0.15 -17.96 -2.27
CA MET A 136 1.10 -18.32 -1.60
C MET A 136 1.91 -17.08 -1.22
N VAL A 137 2.00 -16.11 -2.14
CA VAL A 137 2.70 -14.85 -1.88
C VAL A 137 1.96 -13.97 -0.88
N GLU A 138 0.63 -13.94 -0.92
CA GLU A 138 -0.21 -13.14 -0.01
C GLU A 138 -0.32 -13.70 1.40
N GLU A 139 -0.32 -15.03 1.54
CA GLU A 139 -0.38 -15.74 2.82
C GLU A 139 0.99 -15.82 3.50
N ALA A 140 2.07 -15.58 2.74
CA ALA A 140 3.41 -15.49 3.29
C ALA A 140 3.44 -14.38 4.36
N PRO A 141 3.74 -14.70 5.64
CA PRO A 141 3.98 -13.69 6.66
C PRO A 141 4.98 -12.65 6.15
N ALA A 142 4.90 -11.41 6.61
CA ALA A 142 5.77 -10.39 6.08
C ALA A 142 7.25 -10.68 6.44
N GLY A 143 8.09 -10.91 5.41
CA GLY A 143 9.43 -11.50 5.54
C GLY A 143 9.53 -12.98 5.08
N ALA A 144 8.42 -13.63 4.74
CA ALA A 144 8.35 -15.04 4.34
C ALA A 144 8.36 -15.29 2.82
N LEU A 145 8.45 -14.22 2.01
CA LEU A 145 8.83 -14.32 0.59
C LEU A 145 10.33 -14.48 0.41
N ASP A 146 11.08 -14.46 1.51
CA ASP A 146 12.41 -15.03 1.56
C ASP A 146 12.28 -16.56 1.26
N PRO A 147 13.02 -17.10 0.27
CA PRO A 147 13.04 -18.53 -0.05
C PRO A 147 13.52 -19.42 1.11
N MET A 148 14.11 -18.87 2.16
CA MET A 148 14.60 -19.64 3.30
C MET A 148 13.50 -20.22 4.26
N SER A 149 12.17 -20.16 3.96
CA SER A 149 11.08 -20.08 4.98
C SER A 149 10.72 -21.33 5.76
N SER A 150 10.41 -21.20 7.06
CA SER A 150 9.85 -22.35 7.79
C SER A 150 8.47 -22.74 7.23
N HIS A 151 7.84 -21.83 6.49
CA HIS A 151 6.64 -22.08 5.68
C HIS A 151 6.94 -22.50 4.24
N TYR A 152 8.19 -22.78 3.83
CA TYR A 152 8.58 -23.06 2.44
C TYR A 152 7.63 -24.10 1.83
N LEU A 153 6.96 -23.66 0.78
CA LEU A 153 5.55 -23.94 0.60
C LEU A 153 5.34 -25.30 -0.03
N PHE A 154 4.50 -26.12 0.58
CA PHE A 154 3.80 -27.19 -0.11
C PHE A 154 2.33 -26.95 0.14
N HIS A 155 1.65 -26.25 -0.78
CA HIS A 155 0.19 -26.29 -0.75
C HIS A 155 -0.26 -27.73 -1.07
N GLN A 156 -1.42 -28.14 -0.56
CA GLN A 156 -1.90 -29.53 -0.67
C GLN A 156 -1.98 -30.05 -2.12
N GLU A 157 -2.10 -29.14 -3.08
CA GLU A 157 -2.21 -29.50 -4.49
C GLU A 157 -0.88 -29.50 -5.27
N SER A 158 0.23 -29.11 -4.64
CA SER A 158 1.54 -29.03 -5.29
C SER A 158 2.08 -30.41 -5.67
N ALA A 159 2.90 -30.48 -6.72
CA ALA A 159 3.50 -31.73 -7.16
C ALA A 159 4.37 -32.35 -6.05
N ALA A 160 5.06 -31.52 -5.27
CA ALA A 160 5.88 -31.99 -4.18
C ALA A 160 5.07 -32.55 -2.99
N GLN A 161 3.96 -31.91 -2.60
CA GLN A 161 3.08 -32.45 -1.54
C GLN A 161 2.39 -33.75 -1.94
N LYS A 162 2.01 -33.84 -3.22
CA LYS A 162 1.39 -35.05 -3.79
C LYS A 162 2.39 -36.18 -4.03
N GLY A 163 3.69 -35.95 -3.81
CA GLY A 163 4.74 -36.94 -4.08
C GLY A 163 4.98 -37.21 -5.58
N GLU A 164 4.55 -36.29 -6.44
CA GLU A 164 4.61 -36.40 -7.90
C GLU A 164 5.91 -35.82 -8.51
N ILE A 165 6.83 -35.32 -7.68
CA ILE A 165 8.16 -34.88 -8.12
C ILE A 165 9.05 -36.06 -8.52
N THR A 166 9.93 -35.83 -9.49
CA THR A 166 10.87 -36.84 -9.98
C THR A 166 11.93 -37.20 -8.93
N PRO A 167 12.58 -38.38 -9.02
CA PRO A 167 13.70 -38.72 -8.15
C PRO A 167 14.87 -37.74 -8.23
N ARG A 168 15.14 -37.18 -9.41
CA ARG A 168 16.20 -36.17 -9.60
C ARG A 168 15.84 -34.87 -8.88
N GLN A 169 14.60 -34.39 -9.02
CA GLN A 169 14.11 -33.22 -8.29
C GLN A 169 14.22 -33.42 -6.77
N ARG A 170 13.78 -34.59 -6.28
CA ARG A 170 13.86 -34.93 -4.85
C ARG A 170 15.30 -34.92 -4.33
N ALA A 171 16.25 -35.47 -5.09
CA ALA A 171 17.66 -35.47 -4.73
C ALA A 171 18.28 -34.06 -4.75
N ALA A 172 17.88 -33.21 -5.69
CA ALA A 172 18.31 -31.82 -5.75
C ALA A 172 17.80 -31.03 -4.54
N MET A 173 16.51 -31.17 -4.20
CA MET A 173 15.91 -30.53 -3.03
C MET A 173 16.50 -31.03 -1.70
N ALA A 174 16.89 -32.31 -1.62
CA ALA A 174 17.51 -32.88 -0.42
C ALA A 174 18.95 -32.39 -0.19
N LYS A 175 19.65 -31.96 -1.24
CA LYS A 175 21.02 -31.42 -1.17
C LYS A 175 21.05 -29.89 -1.00
N ASP A 176 19.88 -29.26 -0.96
CA ASP A 176 19.77 -27.83 -0.77
C ASP A 176 20.22 -27.46 0.67
N PRO A 177 21.31 -26.68 0.83
CA PRO A 177 21.77 -26.21 2.14
C PRO A 177 20.67 -25.48 2.92
N MET A 178 19.71 -24.89 2.20
CA MET A 178 18.57 -24.14 2.73
C MET A 178 17.51 -25.05 3.40
N MET A 179 17.54 -26.37 3.14
CA MET A 179 16.63 -27.37 3.72
C MET A 179 17.27 -28.17 4.87
N SER A 180 18.45 -27.79 5.35
CA SER A 180 19.08 -28.44 6.49
C SER A 180 18.32 -28.17 7.80
N PRO A 181 18.24 -29.13 8.75
CA PRO A 181 17.53 -28.93 10.02
C PRO A 181 17.98 -27.71 10.82
N THR A 182 19.28 -27.41 10.80
CA THR A 182 19.88 -26.21 11.42
C THR A 182 19.43 -24.93 10.73
N ALA A 183 19.49 -24.88 9.39
CA ALA A 183 18.99 -23.74 8.64
C ALA A 183 17.51 -23.50 8.93
N LEU A 184 16.67 -24.54 8.97
CA LEU A 184 15.24 -24.40 9.30
C LEU A 184 14.99 -23.83 10.71
N THR A 185 15.80 -24.22 11.69
CA THR A 185 15.63 -23.81 13.10
C THR A 185 16.04 -22.34 13.32
N GLU A 186 17.23 -21.95 12.85
CA GLU A 186 17.72 -20.56 12.92
C GLU A 186 16.73 -19.60 12.23
N ARG A 187 16.08 -20.10 11.18
CA ARG A 187 15.13 -19.34 10.38
C ARG A 187 13.78 -19.17 11.02
N GLN A 188 13.29 -20.19 11.74
CA GLN A 188 12.08 -20.07 12.56
C GLN A 188 12.26 -19.03 13.68
N GLN A 189 13.46 -18.94 14.26
CA GLN A 189 13.77 -17.93 15.28
C GLN A 189 13.76 -16.50 14.71
N LYS A 190 14.35 -16.28 13.53
CA LYS A 190 14.30 -14.96 12.86
C LYS A 190 12.87 -14.50 12.57
N ILE A 191 11.98 -15.41 12.15
CA ILE A 191 10.56 -15.09 11.91
C ILE A 191 9.88 -14.62 13.19
N ILE A 192 10.10 -15.32 14.30
CA ILE A 192 9.53 -14.95 15.59
C ILE A 192 10.00 -13.54 15.97
N GLN A 193 11.30 -13.28 15.88
CA GLN A 193 11.88 -11.96 16.18
C GLN A 193 11.31 -10.84 15.29
N GLU A 194 11.17 -11.08 13.99
CA GLU A 194 10.66 -10.05 13.07
C GLU A 194 9.17 -9.77 13.27
N ASN A 195 8.37 -10.81 13.53
CA ASN A 195 6.95 -10.68 13.88
C ASN A 195 6.78 -9.90 15.19
N GLU A 196 7.57 -10.21 16.21
CA GLU A 196 7.59 -9.46 17.46
C GLU A 196 7.97 -7.99 17.23
N ARG A 197 9.01 -7.73 16.42
CA ARG A 197 9.42 -6.36 16.07
C ARG A 197 8.30 -5.59 15.40
N ARG A 198 7.59 -6.20 14.45
CA ARG A 198 6.44 -5.58 13.76
C ARG A 198 5.27 -5.32 14.69
N GLN A 199 4.94 -6.27 15.56
CA GLN A 199 3.87 -6.08 16.55
C GLN A 199 4.21 -4.92 17.50
N ARG A 200 5.47 -4.81 17.93
CA ARG A 200 5.93 -3.66 18.73
C ARG A 200 5.81 -2.34 17.98
N LEU A 201 6.27 -2.28 16.72
CA LEU A 201 6.16 -1.07 15.90
C LEU A 201 4.69 -0.67 15.68
N LYS A 202 3.80 -1.64 15.43
CA LYS A 202 2.37 -1.39 15.27
C LYS A 202 1.75 -0.88 16.57
N ALA A 203 2.07 -1.52 17.70
CA ALA A 203 1.59 -1.08 19.01
C ALA A 203 2.09 0.32 19.37
N GLU A 204 3.34 0.64 19.03
CA GLU A 204 3.93 1.98 19.23
C GLU A 204 3.22 3.04 18.37
N GLN A 205 2.93 2.73 17.10
CA GLN A 205 2.15 3.61 16.22
C GLN A 205 0.73 3.83 16.75
N GLU A 206 0.05 2.77 17.19
CA GLU A 206 -1.29 2.86 17.77
C GLU A 206 -1.28 3.66 19.08
N ALA A 207 -0.30 3.46 19.96
CA ALA A 207 -0.12 4.22 21.19
C ALA A 207 0.14 5.71 20.89
N ALA A 208 1.02 6.02 19.95
CA ALA A 208 1.29 7.39 19.52
C ALA A 208 0.04 8.06 18.93
N GLN A 209 -0.78 7.33 18.18
CA GLN A 209 -2.05 7.82 17.66
C GLN A 209 -3.06 8.08 18.78
N GLN A 210 -3.16 7.17 19.76
CA GLN A 210 -4.03 7.36 20.92
C GLN A 210 -3.61 8.55 21.77
N GLU A 211 -2.31 8.75 21.97
CA GLU A 211 -1.79 9.95 22.65
C GLU A 211 -2.16 11.24 21.91
N ARG A 212 -2.04 11.27 20.58
CA ARG A 212 -2.44 12.43 19.78
C ARG A 212 -3.93 12.75 19.99
N ILE A 213 -4.79 11.74 19.90
CA ILE A 213 -6.23 11.88 20.12
C ILE A 213 -6.53 12.38 21.54
N ARG A 214 -5.83 11.84 22.54
CA ARG A 214 -6.00 12.27 23.95
C ARG A 214 -5.61 13.73 24.13
N ARG A 215 -4.45 14.14 23.61
CA ARG A 215 -3.99 15.53 23.67
C ARG A 215 -4.97 16.49 22.99
N GLU A 216 -5.49 16.10 21.83
CA GLU A 216 -6.50 16.89 21.11
C GLU A 216 -7.80 17.05 21.92
N ARG A 217 -8.28 15.97 22.55
CA ARG A 217 -9.44 16.03 23.45
C ARG A 217 -9.21 16.91 24.67
N ASP A 218 -8.02 16.83 25.28
CA ASP A 218 -7.70 17.64 26.46
C ASP A 218 -7.64 19.13 26.09
N LEU A 219 -7.00 19.48 24.96
CA LEU A 219 -7.01 20.85 24.42
C LEU A 219 -8.42 21.34 24.11
N GLN A 220 -9.29 20.48 23.59
CA GLN A 220 -10.68 20.84 23.30
C GLN A 220 -11.47 21.09 24.60
N ARG A 221 -11.28 20.27 25.63
CA ARG A 221 -11.88 20.50 26.96
C ARG A 221 -11.41 21.80 27.60
N GLU A 222 -10.13 22.14 27.45
CA GLU A 222 -9.58 23.42 27.92
C GLU A 222 -10.24 24.60 27.20
N GLN A 223 -10.37 24.54 25.87
CA GLN A 223 -11.08 25.56 25.09
C GLN A 223 -12.55 25.69 25.52
N ASP A 224 -13.25 24.58 25.69
CA ASP A 224 -14.65 24.57 26.12
C ASP A 224 -14.80 25.16 27.53
N ALA A 225 -13.86 24.87 28.44
CA ALA A 225 -13.85 25.43 29.79
C ALA A 225 -13.62 26.95 29.78
N ILE A 226 -12.69 27.44 28.94
CA ILE A 226 -12.46 28.88 28.75
C ILE A 226 -13.74 29.55 28.23
N LEU A 227 -14.34 29.01 27.17
CA LEU A 227 -15.58 29.53 26.60
C LEU A 227 -16.74 29.52 27.62
N ALA A 228 -16.85 28.48 28.43
CA ALA A 228 -17.84 28.39 29.49
C ALA A 228 -17.62 29.45 30.59
N GLN A 229 -16.36 29.69 31.00
CA GLN A 229 -16.03 30.74 31.96
C GLN A 229 -16.37 32.13 31.40
N GLU A 230 -16.02 32.39 30.14
CA GLU A 230 -16.38 33.64 29.46
C GLU A 230 -17.90 33.84 29.39
N ALA A 231 -18.66 32.78 29.10
CA ALA A 231 -20.12 32.83 29.06
C ALA A 231 -20.73 33.14 30.44
N ILE A 232 -20.19 32.55 31.52
CA ILE A 232 -20.61 32.86 32.90
C ILE A 232 -20.34 34.33 33.21
N LYS A 233 -19.13 34.81 32.89
CA LYS A 233 -18.74 36.21 33.11
C LYS A 233 -19.66 37.17 32.35
N ARG A 234 -19.96 36.90 31.07
CA ARG A 234 -20.92 37.69 30.28
C ARG A 234 -22.31 37.75 30.92
N ARG A 235 -22.82 36.61 31.40
CA ARG A 235 -24.12 36.57 32.11
C ARG A 235 -24.12 37.40 33.39
N GLN A 236 -23.02 37.39 34.14
CA GLN A 236 -22.86 38.23 35.33
C GLN A 236 -22.85 39.72 34.97
N GLU A 237 -22.05 40.11 33.97
CA GLU A 237 -22.01 41.49 33.48
C GLU A 237 -23.38 41.97 32.97
N GLU A 238 -24.12 41.12 32.25
CA GLU A 238 -25.49 41.42 31.80
C GLU A 238 -26.46 41.61 32.97
N ALA A 239 -26.41 40.73 33.99
CA ALA A 239 -27.23 40.86 35.19
C ALA A 239 -26.89 42.14 35.98
N GLU A 240 -25.61 42.48 36.12
CA GLU A 240 -25.17 43.73 36.75
C GLU A 240 -25.65 44.97 35.99
N ARG A 241 -25.56 44.94 34.64
CA ARG A 241 -26.11 46.02 33.79
C ARG A 241 -27.61 46.15 33.95
N GLU A 242 -28.34 45.05 34.06
CA GLU A 242 -29.78 45.08 34.29
C GLU A 242 -30.11 45.69 35.67
N VAL A 243 -29.39 45.29 36.72
CA VAL A 243 -29.52 45.88 38.06
C VAL A 243 -29.19 47.38 38.03
N ALA A 244 -28.11 47.79 37.37
CA ALA A 244 -27.73 49.19 37.20
C ALA A 244 -28.82 49.98 36.45
N ARG A 245 -29.41 49.40 35.39
CA ARG A 245 -30.51 49.99 34.64
C ARG A 245 -31.76 50.15 35.51
N ARG A 246 -32.13 49.14 36.31
CA ARG A 246 -33.24 49.21 37.27
C ARG A 246 -33.00 50.28 38.33
N LYS A 247 -31.77 50.39 38.85
CA LYS A 247 -31.37 51.40 39.83
C LYS A 247 -31.42 52.82 39.23
N ALA A 248 -30.94 53.01 38.00
CA ALA A 248 -31.03 54.29 37.29
C ALA A 248 -32.49 54.72 37.04
N ALA A 249 -33.40 53.77 36.78
CA ALA A 249 -34.82 54.03 36.61
C ALA A 249 -35.55 54.41 37.93
N THR A 250 -34.96 54.13 39.09
CA THR A 250 -35.53 54.42 40.42
C THR A 250 -34.95 55.66 41.09
N VAL A 251 -33.92 56.30 40.51
CA VAL A 251 -33.46 57.62 40.97
C VAL A 251 -34.49 58.67 40.56
N PRO A 252 -35.14 59.39 41.50
CA PRO A 252 -36.10 60.41 41.15
C PRO A 252 -35.40 61.57 40.43
N LEU A 253 -35.89 61.93 39.25
CA LEU A 253 -35.52 63.17 38.56
C LEU A 253 -35.93 64.35 39.45
N ASP A 254 -34.97 65.02 40.09
CA ASP A 254 -35.22 66.26 40.83
C ASP A 254 -35.74 67.34 39.85
N PRO A 255 -36.97 67.85 40.02
CA PRO A 255 -37.54 68.88 39.14
C PRO A 255 -36.80 70.22 39.21
N ARG A 256 -35.88 70.42 40.16
CA ARG A 256 -35.10 71.67 40.31
C ARG A 256 -33.68 71.61 39.77
N GLN A 257 -33.18 70.44 39.34
CA GLN A 257 -31.87 70.34 38.67
C GLN A 257 -31.95 70.20 37.14
N SER A 258 -33.11 69.87 36.57
CA SER A 258 -33.25 69.61 35.13
C SER A 258 -33.21 70.84 34.21
N TYR A 259 -33.15 72.06 34.77
CA TYR A 259 -32.95 73.30 33.99
C TYR A 259 -31.52 73.86 34.06
N ALA A 260 -30.66 73.39 34.96
CA ALA A 260 -29.30 73.93 35.11
C ALA A 260 -28.25 73.27 34.19
N ALA A 261 -28.50 72.05 33.70
CA ALA A 261 -27.57 71.33 32.84
C ALA A 261 -27.56 71.79 31.37
N TRP A 262 -28.58 72.54 30.93
CA TRP A 262 -28.60 73.20 29.61
C TRP A 262 -28.07 74.64 29.64
N ALA A 263 -27.80 75.20 30.82
CA ALA A 263 -27.43 76.61 31.01
C ALA A 263 -25.94 76.85 31.33
N ARG A 264 -25.11 75.81 31.49
CA ARG A 264 -23.65 75.93 31.64
C ARG A 264 -22.95 74.82 30.87
N GLY A 265 -22.70 75.04 29.59
CA GLY A 265 -21.94 74.08 28.79
C GLY A 265 -22.05 74.19 27.27
N LEU A 266 -22.76 75.18 26.72
CA LEU A 266 -22.47 75.66 25.35
C LEU A 266 -21.24 76.57 25.45
N GLY A 267 -20.09 75.94 25.50
CA GLY A 267 -18.78 76.60 25.50
C GLY A 267 -17.76 75.62 24.98
N ASP A 268 -17.53 75.68 23.66
CA ASP A 268 -16.47 74.99 22.95
C ASP A 268 -15.15 75.00 23.73
N ARG A 269 -14.77 73.84 24.25
CA ARG A 269 -13.38 73.51 24.57
C ARG A 269 -13.13 72.05 24.24
N ASP A 270 -13.16 71.75 22.94
CA ASP A 270 -12.30 70.71 22.33
C ASP A 270 -12.35 70.82 20.80
N GLY A 271 -12.04 72.02 20.30
CA GLY A 271 -11.69 72.27 18.89
C GLY A 271 -10.24 71.90 18.52
N THR A 272 -9.51 71.15 19.37
CA THR A 272 -8.08 70.87 19.16
C THR A 272 -7.65 69.42 19.40
N ARG A 273 -8.56 68.45 19.22
CA ARG A 273 -8.12 67.06 19.05
C ARG A 273 -8.59 66.50 17.71
N LEU A 274 -7.63 66.36 16.80
CA LEU A 274 -7.75 65.61 15.56
C LEU A 274 -8.34 64.23 15.85
N ARG A 275 -9.60 64.04 15.46
CA ARG A 275 -10.26 62.74 15.44
C ARG A 275 -9.88 62.03 14.15
N ASN A 276 -8.85 61.19 14.24
CA ASN A 276 -8.48 60.11 13.31
C ASN A 276 -8.17 60.53 11.83
N PRO A 277 -6.93 60.39 11.33
CA PRO A 277 -6.52 60.91 10.01
C PRO A 277 -7.08 60.22 8.75
N ASN A 278 -8.02 59.28 8.83
CA ASN A 278 -8.30 58.38 7.70
C ASN A 278 -9.79 58.20 7.33
N MET A 279 -10.58 59.28 7.34
CA MET A 279 -11.87 59.32 6.64
C MET A 279 -11.72 59.83 5.21
N GLY A 280 -11.04 59.05 4.37
CA GLY A 280 -10.91 59.30 2.94
C GLY A 280 -11.20 58.08 2.05
N GLN A 281 -11.65 56.96 2.61
CA GLN A 281 -11.94 55.76 1.81
C GLN A 281 -13.40 55.36 1.92
N ASP A 282 -14.05 55.46 0.76
CA ASP A 282 -15.40 55.03 0.43
C ASP A 282 -15.65 53.56 0.82
N PRO A 283 -16.77 53.24 1.52
CA PRO A 283 -17.05 51.88 1.97
C PRO A 283 -17.32 50.85 0.85
N MET A 284 -17.40 51.26 -0.43
CA MET A 284 -17.69 50.35 -1.54
C MET A 284 -16.48 49.66 -2.20
N THR A 285 -15.24 49.87 -1.74
CA THR A 285 -14.05 49.21 -2.32
C THR A 285 -13.32 48.21 -1.42
N ALA A 286 -13.81 47.91 -0.22
CA ALA A 286 -13.16 46.97 0.72
C ALA A 286 -13.35 45.46 0.39
N ARG A 287 -13.64 45.10 -0.86
CA ARG A 287 -13.63 43.70 -1.35
C ARG A 287 -12.73 43.54 -2.57
N ARG A 288 -11.41 43.55 -2.35
CA ARG A 288 -10.44 42.78 -3.15
C ARG A 288 -9.36 42.26 -2.23
N GLN A 289 -9.39 40.97 -1.92
CA GLN A 289 -8.19 40.31 -1.42
C GLN A 289 -7.20 40.17 -2.57
N VAL A 290 -6.05 40.84 -2.45
CA VAL A 290 -4.91 40.63 -3.33
C VAL A 290 -4.26 39.30 -2.91
N LYS A 291 -4.21 38.36 -3.86
CA LYS A 291 -3.56 37.05 -3.74
C LYS A 291 -2.06 37.25 -3.43
N PRO A 292 -1.42 36.49 -2.54
CA PRO A 292 0.02 36.63 -2.30
C PRO A 292 0.81 36.19 -3.54
N THR A 293 1.56 37.13 -4.11
CA THR A 293 2.58 36.87 -5.14
C THR A 293 3.78 36.21 -4.47
N ILE A 294 4.15 35.04 -4.98
CA ILE A 294 5.35 34.27 -4.62
C ILE A 294 6.59 35.15 -4.90
N ALA A 295 7.39 35.42 -3.87
CA ALA A 295 8.68 36.07 -4.03
C ALA A 295 9.67 35.08 -4.67
N ALA A 296 10.15 35.44 -5.86
CA ALA A 296 11.24 34.77 -6.53
C ALA A 296 12.57 35.01 -5.78
N LYS A 297 13.36 33.94 -5.69
CA LYS A 297 14.71 33.88 -5.12
C LYS A 297 15.71 34.67 -6.00
N PRO A 298 16.57 35.54 -5.45
CA PRO A 298 17.68 36.11 -6.20
C PRO A 298 18.89 35.14 -6.27
N PRO A 299 19.72 35.26 -7.31
CA PRO A 299 20.67 34.23 -7.73
C PRO A 299 21.95 34.15 -6.88
N THR A 300 22.46 32.92 -6.81
CA THR A 300 23.80 32.54 -6.34
C THR A 300 24.87 32.90 -7.36
N THR A 301 25.90 33.60 -6.90
CA THR A 301 27.26 33.74 -7.45
C THR A 301 28.11 34.17 -6.24
N GLU A 302 29.24 33.56 -5.87
CA GLU A 302 30.21 32.69 -6.53
C GLU A 302 30.59 31.50 -5.63
#